data_AF-A0A8T3ZFZ1-F1
#
_entry.id   AF-A0A8T3ZFZ1-F1
#
_cell.length_a   1.000
_cell.length_b   1.000
_cell.length_c   1.000
_cell.angle_alpha   90.00
_cell.angle_beta   90.00
_cell.angle_gamma   90.00
#
_symmetry.space_group_name_H-M   'P 1'
#
loop_
_entity.id
_entity.type
_entity.pdbx_description
1 polymer ?
#
loop_
_entity_poly.entity_id
_entity_poly.type
_entity_poly.pdbx_seq_one_letter_code
_entity_poly.pdbx_strand_id
1 'polypeptide(L)' 'MPEDASPDDVRIRKVKVLGDRARAQALQQGLGDNDLVLVRTVIGSLPEYKITKIEGSPIQFLQDKYLQD' A
#
# COMPACT_ATOMS: atom_id res chain seq x y z
N MET A 1 23.24 -17.01 -10.65
CA MET A 1 22.74 -15.63 -10.64
C MET A 1 21.71 -15.60 -9.53
N PRO A 2 21.78 -14.74 -8.49
CA PRO A 2 20.64 -14.65 -7.60
C PRO A 2 19.56 -13.90 -8.37
N GLU A 3 18.53 -14.65 -8.78
CA GLU A 3 17.30 -14.13 -9.35
C GLU A 3 16.70 -13.13 -8.37
N ASP A 4 16.46 -11.93 -8.89
CA ASP A 4 15.94 -10.77 -8.19
C ASP A 4 14.82 -11.17 -7.22
N ALA A 5 15.04 -10.91 -5.93
CA ALA A 5 14.00 -10.98 -4.92
C ALA A 5 12.76 -10.26 -5.46
N SER A 6 11.65 -10.96 -5.69
CA SER A 6 10.42 -10.33 -6.21
C SER A 6 9.98 -9.29 -5.18
N PRO A 7 10.20 -7.99 -5.43
CA PRO A 7 10.05 -7.02 -4.37
C PRO A 7 8.55 -6.82 -4.22
N ASP A 8 8.04 -7.01 -3.00
CA ASP A 8 6.76 -6.46 -2.60
C ASP A 8 6.69 -5.01 -3.13
N ASP A 9 5.90 -4.73 -4.16
CA ASP A 9 5.81 -3.39 -4.75
C ASP A 9 4.99 -2.53 -3.79
N VAL A 10 5.70 -1.78 -2.95
CA VAL A 10 5.14 -0.92 -1.90
C VAL A 10 5.13 0.52 -2.38
N ARG A 11 3.94 1.14 -2.43
CA ARG A 11 3.73 2.52 -2.88
C ARG A 11 2.86 3.28 -1.88
N ILE A 12 3.21 4.53 -1.60
CA ILE A 12 2.34 5.45 -0.85
C ILE A 12 1.57 6.33 -1.84
N ARG A 13 0.24 6.32 -1.75
CA ARG A 13 -0.63 7.08 -2.65
C ARG A 13 -1.89 7.56 -1.95
N LYS A 14 -2.54 8.58 -2.51
CA LYS A 14 -3.92 8.94 -2.12
C LYS A 14 -4.90 7.94 -2.74
N VAL A 15 -6.02 7.67 -2.07
CA VAL A 15 -7.05 6.75 -2.58
C VAL A 15 -7.54 7.15 -3.98
N LYS A 16 -7.73 8.44 -4.24
CA LYS A 16 -8.19 8.93 -5.56
C LYS A 16 -7.25 8.67 -6.74
N VAL A 17 -5.96 8.40 -6.49
CA VAL A 17 -4.97 8.13 -7.56
C VAL A 17 -4.71 6.63 -7.74
N LEU A 18 -5.44 5.77 -7.01
CA LEU A 18 -5.38 4.33 -7.18
C LEU A 18 -6.14 3.91 -8.44
N GLY A 19 -5.68 2.84 -9.09
CA GLY A 19 -6.42 2.19 -10.18
C GLY A 19 -7.70 1.51 -9.66
N ASP A 20 -8.63 1.23 -10.55
CA ASP A 20 -10.02 0.87 -10.24
C ASP A 20 -10.18 -0.20 -9.15
N ARG A 21 -9.43 -1.31 -9.25
CA ARG A 21 -9.53 -2.42 -8.28
C ARG A 21 -9.03 -2.04 -6.89
N ALA A 22 -7.88 -1.37 -6.81
CA ALA A 22 -7.31 -0.93 -5.54
C ALA A 22 -8.15 0.20 -4.91
N ARG A 23 -8.67 1.12 -5.73
CA ARG A 23 -9.58 2.17 -5.26
C ARG A 23 -10.87 1.59 -4.70
N ALA A 24 -11.48 0.63 -5.41
CA ALA A 24 -12.69 -0.04 -4.94
C ALA A 24 -12.49 -0.73 -3.59
N GLN A 25 -11.35 -1.42 -3.40
CA GLN A 25 -11.01 -2.02 -2.11
C GLN A 25 -10.83 -0.98 -1.00
N ALA A 26 -10.17 0.15 -1.28
CA ALA A 26 -10.03 1.23 -0.30
C ALA A 26 -11.38 1.83 0.11
N LEU A 27 -12.27 2.08 -0.87
CA LEU A 27 -13.62 2.60 -0.61
C LEU A 27 -14.47 1.59 0.18
N GLN A 28 -14.37 0.28 -0.11
CA GLN A 28 -15.03 -0.77 0.65
C GLN A 28 -14.56 -0.84 2.11
N GLN A 29 -13.31 -0.44 2.38
CA GLN A 29 -12.76 -0.31 3.73
C GLN A 29 -13.19 1.00 4.43
N GLY A 30 -13.99 1.85 3.77
CA GLY A 30 -14.45 3.13 4.33
C GLY A 30 -13.43 4.26 4.22
N LEU A 31 -12.37 4.10 3.41
CA LEU A 31 -11.36 5.14 3.20
C LEU A 31 -11.87 6.22 2.24
N GLY A 32 -11.57 7.47 2.52
CA GLY A 32 -11.93 8.60 1.66
C GLY A 32 -10.94 8.81 0.53
N ASP A 33 -11.38 9.45 -0.56
CA ASP A 33 -10.55 9.75 -1.74
C ASP A 33 -9.25 10.53 -1.43
N ASN A 34 -9.24 11.31 -0.34
CA ASN A 34 -8.09 12.10 0.09
C ASN A 34 -7.21 11.41 1.14
N ASP A 35 -7.61 10.24 1.65
CA ASP A 35 -6.82 9.50 2.61
C ASP A 35 -5.51 9.02 1.98
N LEU A 36 -4.44 9.06 2.77
CA LEU A 36 -3.14 8.53 2.38
C LEU A 36 -3.07 7.05 2.75
N VAL A 37 -2.64 6.22 1.80
CA VAL A 37 -2.57 4.77 1.99
C VAL A 37 -1.23 4.23 1.52
N LEU A 38 -0.78 3.18 2.20
CA LEU A 38 0.26 2.28 1.75
C LEU A 38 -0.39 1.16 0.94
N VAL A 39 0.03 0.99 -0.30
CA VAL A 39 -0.39 -0.10 -1.19
C VAL A 39 0.78 -1.04 -1.34
N ARG A 40 0.60 -2.30 -0.93
CA ARG A 40 1.55 -3.37 -1.20
C ARG A 40 0.93 -4.32 -2.21
N THR A 41 1.62 -4.54 -3.32
CA THR A 41 1.22 -5.53 -4.33
C THR A 41 1.99 -6.81 -4.09
N VAL A 42 1.28 -7.89 -3.78
CA VAL A 42 1.86 -9.22 -3.67
C VAL A 42 1.66 -9.92 -5.00
N ILE A 43 2.76 -10.25 -5.67
CA ILE A 43 2.74 -10.90 -6.99
C ILE A 43 2.70 -12.42 -6.76
N GLY A 44 1.49 -12.98 -6.78
CA GLY A 44 1.23 -14.42 -6.86
C GLY A 44 0.72 -14.83 -8.26
N SER A 45 -0.16 -15.83 -8.33
CA SER A 45 -0.87 -16.20 -9.58
C SER A 45 -1.88 -15.14 -10.04
N LEU A 46 -2.43 -14.37 -9.10
CA LEU A 46 -3.20 -13.15 -9.33
C LEU A 46 -2.62 -12.03 -8.44
N PRO A 47 -2.56 -10.78 -8.93
CA PRO A 47 -2.10 -9.66 -8.11
C PRO A 47 -3.10 -9.38 -6.98
N GLU A 48 -2.60 -9.39 -5.75
CA GLU A 48 -3.34 -9.01 -4.55
C GLU A 48 -2.82 -7.67 -4.02
N TYR A 49 -3.73 -6.75 -3.74
CA TYR A 49 -3.40 -5.46 -3.13
C TYR A 49 -3.72 -5.47 -1.64
N LYS A 50 -2.72 -5.21 -0.82
CA LYS A 50 -2.89 -4.91 0.61
C LYS A 50 -2.86 -3.40 0.77
N ILE A 51 -3.98 -2.84 1.21
CA ILE A 51 -4.15 -1.39 1.43
C ILE A 51 -4.13 -1.16 2.93
N THR A 52 -3.28 -0.25 3.39
CA THR A 52 -3.23 0.17 4.80
C THR A 52 -3.33 1.68 4.87
N LYS A 53 -4.30 2.19 5.63
CA LYS A 53 -4.40 3.62 5.91
C LYS A 53 -3.16 4.10 6.68
N ILE A 54 -2.62 5.24 6.24
CA ILE A 54 -1.57 5.95 6.97
C ILE A 54 -2.26 7.02 7.79
N GLU A 55 -2.18 6.90 9.11
CA GLU A 55 -2.65 7.91 10.04
C GLU A 55 -1.48 8.75 10.56
N GLY A 56 -1.69 10.05 10.72
CA GLY A 56 -0.64 10.96 11.18
C GLY A 56 0.47 11.19 10.16
N SER A 57 1.71 11.29 10.64
CA SER A 57 2.90 11.56 9.81
C SER A 57 3.27 10.32 8.99
N PRO A 58 3.36 10.41 7.64
CA PRO A 58 3.74 9.27 6.81
C PRO A 58 5.15 8.76 7.10
N ILE A 59 6.06 9.67 7.47
CA ILE A 59 7.44 9.31 7.82
C ILE A 59 7.45 8.50 9.12
N GLN A 60 6.71 8.95 10.14
CA GLN A 60 6.62 8.25 11.42
C GLN A 60 6.00 6.86 11.22
N PHE A 61 4.93 6.76 10.44
CA PHE A 61 4.29 5.49 10.11
C PHE A 61 5.26 4.49 9.46
N LEU A 62 6.13 4.96 8.55
CA LEU A 62 7.14 4.12 7.94
C LEU A 62 8.24 3.72 8.93
N GLN A 63 8.65 4.64 9.81
CA GLN A 63 9.63 4.39 10.86
C GLN A 63 9.15 3.29 11.81
N ASP A 64 7.93 3.41 12.33
CA ASP A 64 7.36 2.46 13.27
C ASP A 64 7.17 1.07 12.63
N LYS A 65 6.88 1.02 11.32
CA LYS A 65 6.53 -0.22 10.62
C LYS A 65 7.71 -0.97 10.00
N TYR A 66 8.82 -0.29 9.70
CA TYR A 66 9.94 -0.86 8.92
C TYR A 66 11.34 -0.54 9.47
N LEU A 67 11.48 0.40 10.40
CA LEU A 67 12.78 0.83 10.93
C LEU A 67 12.95 0.47 12.42
N GLN A 68 12.08 -0.38 12.97
CA GLN A 68 12.29 -1.03 14.27
C GLN A 68 13.15 -2.29 14.08
N ASP A 69 14.41 -2.09 13.72
CA ASP A 69 15.50 -3.05 13.92
C ASP A 69 16.43 -2.52 15.02
#